data_AF-A0AAW7F452-F1
#
_entry.id   AF-A0AAW7F452-F1
#
_cell.length_a   1.000
_cell.length_b   1.000
_cell.length_c   1.000
_cell.angle_alpha   90.00
_cell.angle_beta   90.00
_cell.angle_gamma   90.00
#
_symmetry.space_group_name_H-M   'P 1'
#
loop_
_entity.id
_entity.type
_entity.pdbx_description
1 polymer ?
#
loop_
_entity_poly.entity_id
_entity_poly.type
_entity_poly.pdbx_seq_one_letter_code
_entity_poly.pdbx_strand_id
1 'polypeptide(L)'
;MAWNQPGNNGQDRDPWGSSKPGGNSEGNGNKGGRDQGPPDLDDIFRKLSKKLGGLGGGKGTGSGGGSSSQGPRPHIGGRVVTIAAAAIVIIWAASGFYTIKEAERGVVTRFGKFSHLVEPGLNWKPTFIDEVTPVNVEAVRELAASGVMLTSDENVVRVEMNVQYRVTDPQRYLFSVTSADDSLRQATDSALRGVIGKYTMDRILTEGRTVIRSDTQRELEETIRPYNMGITLLDVNFQAARPPEEVKAAFDDAIAARENEQQYIREAEAYTNEVQPRANGQAQRILEEARAYRTQTILEAQGEVARFAKILPEYKAAPEITRERLYIETMEKVLSHTRKVLVNDKGGNLMVLPLDQMLKGANAPAAKDSTANNLLRLPPASSSSTSGASNTSSTSQGDIMDQRRANAQRNDYQRQGE
;
A
#
# COMPACT_ATOMS: atom_id res chain seq x y z
N MET A 1 13.50 -38.71 18.66
CA MET A 1 13.92 -38.73 17.25
C MET A 1 14.57 -37.37 16.98
N ALA A 2 15.84 -37.15 17.29
CA ALA A 2 17.02 -37.73 16.62
C ALA A 2 16.96 -37.46 15.12
N TRP A 3 17.82 -36.57 14.61
CA TRP A 3 18.44 -36.78 13.31
C TRP A 3 19.83 -36.15 13.27
N ASN A 4 20.78 -37.04 12.98
CA ASN A 4 22.23 -36.88 12.96
C ASN A 4 22.75 -35.94 11.86
N GLN A 5 23.99 -35.51 12.08
CA GLN A 5 25.10 -35.41 11.10
C GLN A 5 25.07 -36.47 9.97
N PRO A 6 25.82 -36.38 8.84
CA PRO A 6 27.14 -35.72 8.68
C PRO A 6 27.40 -35.09 7.28
N GLY A 7 28.60 -34.53 7.07
CA GLY A 7 29.13 -34.43 5.70
C GLY A 7 30.08 -33.28 5.35
N ASN A 8 31.35 -33.46 5.72
CA ASN A 8 32.51 -33.35 4.82
C ASN A 8 32.97 -31.98 4.24
N ASN A 9 34.22 -31.66 4.60
CA ASN A 9 35.28 -31.00 3.83
C ASN A 9 35.01 -29.68 3.10
N GLY A 10 35.51 -28.60 3.72
CA GLY A 10 35.86 -27.35 3.06
C GLY A 10 37.03 -26.69 3.77
N GLN A 11 38.25 -27.06 3.39
CA GLN A 11 39.47 -26.33 3.72
C GLN A 11 39.54 -25.10 2.83
N ASP A 12 39.41 -23.91 3.42
CA ASP A 12 39.94 -22.63 2.93
C ASP A 12 39.90 -21.65 4.13
N ARG A 13 40.97 -21.58 4.93
CA ARG A 13 42.07 -20.61 4.82
C ARG A 13 41.63 -19.16 5.02
N ASP A 14 41.51 -18.76 6.28
CA ASP A 14 41.76 -17.37 6.66
C ASP A 14 43.25 -17.12 6.85
N PRO A 15 43.77 -16.00 6.29
CA PRO A 15 45.16 -15.63 6.39
C PRO A 15 45.36 -14.89 7.72
N TRP A 16 46.53 -15.05 8.35
CA TRP A 16 46.93 -14.33 9.57
C TRP A 16 46.39 -14.89 10.89
N GLY A 17 46.95 -16.01 11.34
CA GLY A 17 46.77 -16.46 12.72
C GLY A 17 47.69 -17.62 13.09
N SER A 18 48.63 -17.37 13.98
CA SER A 18 49.70 -18.26 14.45
C SER A 18 49.23 -19.53 15.15
N SER A 19 49.82 -20.68 14.81
CA SER A 19 49.86 -21.87 15.68
C SER A 19 51.15 -22.66 15.43
N LYS A 20 51.97 -22.81 16.48
CA LYS A 20 53.00 -23.84 16.57
C LYS A 20 52.33 -25.21 16.67
N PRO A 21 52.82 -26.25 15.97
CA PRO A 21 52.73 -27.62 16.45
C PRO A 21 54.10 -28.10 16.94
N GLY A 22 54.08 -28.96 17.96
CA GLY A 22 55.28 -29.61 18.49
C GLY A 22 55.75 -30.79 17.65
N GLY A 23 56.78 -31.48 18.15
CA GLY A 23 57.13 -32.84 17.75
C GLY A 23 58.55 -33.04 17.24
N ASN A 24 59.28 -33.88 17.97
CA ASN A 24 60.64 -34.38 17.71
C ASN A 24 60.82 -35.05 16.34
N SER A 25 62.05 -35.08 15.81
CA SER A 25 62.82 -36.32 15.55
C SER A 25 64.08 -36.02 14.73
N GLU A 26 65.13 -36.78 15.05
CA GLU A 26 66.45 -36.86 14.43
C GLU A 26 66.45 -36.99 12.90
N GLY A 27 67.51 -36.47 12.27
CA GLY A 27 67.80 -36.73 10.87
C GLY A 27 68.98 -35.92 10.32
N ASN A 28 70.19 -36.46 10.50
CA ASN A 28 71.44 -36.05 9.87
C ASN A 28 71.32 -36.02 8.33
N GLY A 29 71.80 -34.95 7.68
CA GLY A 29 71.80 -34.84 6.21
C GLY A 29 72.48 -33.58 5.68
N ASN A 30 73.76 -33.73 5.35
CA ASN A 30 74.64 -32.74 4.72
C ASN A 30 74.20 -32.39 3.28
N LYS A 31 74.03 -31.12 2.91
CA LYS A 31 74.26 -30.57 1.54
C LYS A 31 74.07 -29.06 1.49
N GLY A 32 75.10 -28.35 1.03
CA GLY A 32 75.12 -26.90 0.91
C GLY A 32 74.32 -26.33 -0.27
N GLY A 33 74.28 -25.00 -0.32
CA GLY A 33 73.91 -24.27 -1.52
C GLY A 33 73.17 -22.95 -1.28
N ARG A 34 73.93 -21.86 -1.46
CA ARG A 34 73.53 -20.54 -1.99
C ARG A 34 72.71 -19.61 -1.07
N ASP A 35 73.44 -18.65 -0.53
CA ASP A 35 72.99 -17.31 -0.20
C ASP A 35 72.26 -16.65 -1.40
N GLN A 36 70.97 -16.37 -1.23
CA GLN A 36 70.23 -15.37 -1.99
C GLN A 36 69.29 -14.63 -1.02
N GLY A 37 69.87 -13.71 -0.26
CA GLY A 37 69.11 -12.60 0.33
C GLY A 37 68.68 -11.61 -0.77
N PRO A 38 67.55 -10.90 -0.62
CA PRO A 38 67.06 -9.95 -1.60
C PRO A 38 68.08 -8.82 -1.85
N PRO A 39 68.13 -8.25 -3.06
CA PRO A 39 69.08 -7.21 -3.42
C PRO A 39 68.88 -5.96 -2.55
N ASP A 40 69.96 -5.53 -1.88
CA ASP A 40 69.98 -4.35 -1.03
C ASP A 40 69.66 -3.07 -1.81
N LEU A 41 68.60 -2.39 -1.39
CA LEU A 41 68.20 -1.06 -1.86
C LEU A 41 69.29 0.00 -1.61
N ASP A 42 70.20 -0.27 -0.67
CA ASP A 42 71.37 0.55 -0.35
C ASP A 42 72.40 0.60 -1.49
N ASP A 43 72.53 -0.47 -2.27
CA ASP A 43 73.47 -0.53 -3.40
C ASP A 43 72.95 0.26 -4.61
N ILE A 44 71.63 0.36 -4.75
CA ILE A 44 70.96 1.19 -5.75
C ILE A 44 71.10 2.67 -5.38
N PHE A 45 70.95 3.02 -4.09
CA PHE A 45 71.11 4.39 -3.60
C PHE A 45 72.58 4.87 -3.69
N ARG A 46 73.56 4.01 -3.42
CA ARG A 46 74.99 4.30 -3.60
C ARG A 46 75.41 4.40 -5.06
N LYS A 47 74.81 3.63 -5.97
CA LYS A 47 75.09 3.75 -7.41
C LYS A 47 74.46 5.00 -8.01
N LEU A 48 73.30 5.44 -7.52
CA LEU A 48 72.66 6.68 -7.97
C LEU A 48 73.43 7.92 -7.49
N SER A 49 73.88 7.96 -6.24
CA SER A 49 74.69 9.08 -5.71
C SER A 49 76.07 9.18 -6.36
N LYS A 50 76.70 8.05 -6.71
CA LYS A 50 77.96 8.04 -7.49
C LYS A 50 77.78 8.47 -8.93
N LYS A 51 76.63 8.22 -9.56
CA LYS A 51 76.37 8.60 -10.95
C LYS A 51 75.88 10.04 -11.10
N LEU A 52 75.22 10.59 -10.08
CA LEU A 52 74.87 12.03 -9.99
C LEU A 52 76.11 12.86 -9.62
N GLY A 53 76.98 12.36 -8.74
CA GLY A 53 78.23 13.03 -8.34
C GLY A 53 79.27 13.19 -9.46
N GLY A 54 79.06 12.56 -10.62
CA GLY A 54 80.00 12.57 -11.76
C GLY A 54 79.72 13.61 -12.85
N LEU A 55 78.58 14.33 -12.81
CA LEU A 55 78.14 15.19 -13.92
C LEU A 55 78.33 16.70 -13.66
N GLY A 56 79.40 17.09 -12.97
CA GLY A 56 79.62 18.51 -12.62
C GLY A 56 81.06 18.93 -12.32
N GLY A 57 82.07 18.19 -12.82
CA GLY A 57 83.48 18.44 -12.53
C GLY A 57 84.27 18.95 -13.74
N GLY A 58 84.14 20.24 -14.06
CA GLY A 58 84.95 20.92 -15.09
C GLY A 58 86.15 21.68 -14.49
N LYS A 59 87.34 21.07 -14.64
CA LYS A 59 88.66 21.63 -15.02
C LYS A 59 89.11 23.01 -14.46
N GLY A 60 90.23 23.03 -13.74
CA GLY A 60 91.00 24.24 -13.42
C GLY A 60 92.37 23.96 -12.78
N THR A 61 93.40 24.05 -13.61
CA THR A 61 94.86 23.90 -13.40
C THR A 61 95.43 24.91 -12.39
N GLY A 62 96.50 24.57 -11.65
CA GLY A 62 97.32 25.62 -11.01
C GLY A 62 98.21 25.21 -9.83
N SER A 63 99.51 25.17 -10.11
CA SER A 63 100.68 25.11 -9.22
C SER A 63 100.69 26.11 -8.05
N GLY A 64 101.43 25.80 -6.98
CA GLY A 64 102.13 26.80 -6.17
C GLY A 64 101.83 26.74 -4.67
N GLY A 65 102.83 26.34 -3.88
CA GLY A 65 102.77 26.30 -2.42
C GLY A 65 102.84 27.67 -1.74
N GLY A 66 102.57 27.67 -0.43
CA GLY A 66 102.73 28.84 0.43
C GLY A 66 101.87 28.75 1.69
N SER A 67 102.51 28.39 2.80
CA SER A 67 101.91 28.33 4.14
C SER A 67 101.67 29.73 4.70
N SER A 68 100.47 30.03 5.21
CA SER A 68 100.26 30.63 6.55
C SER A 68 98.78 30.97 6.78
N SER A 69 98.29 30.51 7.94
CA SER A 69 97.22 31.09 8.76
C SER A 69 96.01 31.76 8.08
N GLN A 70 94.91 31.02 7.94
CA GLN A 70 93.57 31.46 8.37
C GLN A 70 92.66 30.21 8.36
N GLY A 71 91.91 29.99 9.44
CA GLY A 71 91.17 28.73 9.68
C GLY A 71 90.25 28.31 8.53
N PRO A 72 90.03 26.99 8.35
CA PRO A 72 89.13 26.49 7.32
C PRO A 72 87.69 26.73 7.76
N ARG A 73 87.09 27.83 7.30
CA ARG A 73 85.63 27.87 7.15
C ARG A 73 85.32 26.95 5.96
N PRO A 74 84.61 25.83 6.15
CA PRO A 74 84.26 24.98 5.03
C PRO A 74 83.27 25.75 4.15
N HIS A 75 83.74 26.20 2.99
CA HIS A 75 82.90 26.72 1.91
C HIS A 75 82.15 25.57 1.22
N ILE A 76 81.44 24.76 2.01
CA ILE A 76 80.48 23.74 1.56
C ILE A 76 79.05 24.32 1.59
N GLY A 77 78.87 25.52 2.15
CA GLY A 77 77.55 26.05 2.52
C GLY A 77 76.73 26.75 1.43
N GLY A 78 77.25 26.95 0.21
CA GLY A 78 76.50 27.65 -0.85
C GLY A 78 75.76 26.68 -1.77
N ARG A 79 76.52 25.83 -2.46
CA ARG A 79 75.97 24.93 -3.50
C ARG A 79 75.15 23.78 -2.93
N VAL A 80 75.55 23.22 -1.78
CA VAL A 80 74.77 22.16 -1.10
C VAL A 80 73.46 22.73 -0.55
N VAL A 81 73.49 23.96 -0.02
CA VAL A 81 72.27 24.65 0.45
C VAL A 81 71.35 24.99 -0.73
N THR A 82 71.88 25.44 -1.88
CA THR A 82 71.04 25.67 -3.06
C THR A 82 70.46 24.38 -3.65
N ILE A 83 71.21 23.28 -3.64
CA ILE A 83 70.71 21.98 -4.13
C ILE A 83 69.67 21.41 -3.16
N ALA A 84 69.88 21.53 -1.84
CA ALA A 84 68.92 21.14 -0.83
C ALA A 84 67.64 21.98 -0.90
N ALA A 85 67.76 23.30 -1.06
CA ALA A 85 66.62 24.19 -1.26
C ALA A 85 65.85 23.86 -2.54
N ALA A 86 66.55 23.60 -3.65
CA ALA A 86 65.92 23.17 -4.89
C ALA A 86 65.19 21.83 -4.73
N ALA A 87 65.78 20.86 -4.04
CA ALA A 87 65.13 19.58 -3.74
C ALA A 87 63.88 19.75 -2.86
N ILE A 88 63.92 20.63 -1.85
CA ILE A 88 62.75 20.96 -1.02
C ILE A 88 61.63 21.58 -1.85
N VAL A 89 61.95 22.52 -2.75
CA VAL A 89 60.96 23.14 -3.64
C VAL A 89 60.34 22.12 -4.60
N ILE A 90 61.14 21.19 -5.13
CA ILE A 90 60.64 20.12 -6.01
C ILE A 90 59.73 19.16 -5.23
N ILE A 91 60.12 18.76 -4.02
CA ILE A 91 59.30 17.90 -3.14
C ILE A 91 58.00 18.63 -2.77
N TRP A 92 58.07 19.93 -2.46
CA TRP A 92 56.91 20.76 -2.16
C TRP A 92 55.97 20.87 -3.37
N ALA A 93 56.50 21.14 -4.56
CA ALA A 93 55.73 21.18 -5.80
C ALA A 93 55.10 19.82 -6.13
N ALA A 94 55.84 18.72 -5.99
CA ALA A 94 55.31 17.37 -6.20
C ALA A 94 54.25 16.98 -5.16
N SER A 95 54.39 17.44 -3.91
CA SER A 95 53.42 17.18 -2.83
C SER A 95 52.09 17.92 -3.03
N GLY A 96 52.06 18.94 -3.88
CA GLY A 96 50.88 19.79 -4.09
C GLY A 96 49.85 19.22 -5.05
N PHE A 97 50.13 18.11 -5.73
CA PHE A 97 49.18 17.49 -6.65
C PHE A 97 48.12 16.69 -5.89
N TYR A 98 46.85 16.94 -6.23
CA TYR A 98 45.71 16.20 -5.72
C TYR A 98 44.66 16.05 -6.81
N THR A 99 43.78 15.06 -6.66
CA THR A 99 42.70 14.80 -7.60
C THR A 99 41.36 15.02 -6.92
N ILE A 100 40.42 15.64 -7.64
CA ILE A 100 39.02 15.76 -7.24
C ILE A 100 38.20 14.86 -8.18
N LYS A 101 37.26 14.09 -7.60
CA LYS A 101 36.37 13.22 -8.38
C LYS A 101 35.35 14.04 -9.16
N GLU A 102 34.81 13.47 -10.24
CA GLU A 102 33.81 14.11 -11.10
C GLU A 102 32.56 14.62 -10.34
N ALA A 103 32.07 13.82 -9.38
CA ALA A 103 30.92 14.17 -8.54
C ALA A 103 31.23 15.19 -7.41
N GLU A 104 32.50 15.52 -7.18
CA GLU A 104 32.96 16.38 -6.10
C GLU A 104 33.45 17.73 -6.65
N ARG A 105 33.23 18.80 -5.90
CA ARG A 105 33.84 20.11 -6.14
C ARG A 105 34.73 20.47 -4.98
N GLY A 106 35.95 20.88 -5.29
CA GLY A 106 36.90 21.32 -4.27
C GLY A 106 36.61 22.76 -3.87
N VAL A 107 36.34 22.99 -2.59
CA VAL A 107 36.32 24.33 -2.02
C VAL A 107 37.69 24.61 -1.43
N VAL A 108 38.41 25.58 -1.99
CA VAL A 108 39.76 25.93 -1.54
C VAL A 108 39.68 27.09 -0.57
N THR A 109 40.20 26.88 0.64
CA THR A 109 40.42 27.95 1.60
C THR A 109 41.90 28.24 1.71
N ARG A 110 42.24 29.53 1.66
CA ARG A 110 43.61 30.03 1.85
C ARG A 110 43.67 30.75 3.18
N PHE A 111 44.45 30.24 4.12
CA PHE A 111 44.50 30.76 5.50
C PHE A 111 43.09 30.96 6.11
N GLY A 112 42.16 30.04 5.82
CA GLY A 112 40.77 30.08 6.31
C GLY A 112 39.83 31.03 5.57
N LYS A 113 40.28 31.79 4.57
CA LYS A 113 39.38 32.57 3.68
C LYS A 113 39.07 31.78 2.41
N PHE A 114 37.82 31.85 1.95
CA PHE A 114 37.44 31.29 0.66
C PHE A 114 38.25 31.95 -0.47
N SER A 115 38.85 31.12 -1.34
CA SER A 115 39.68 31.57 -2.45
C SER A 115 38.97 31.35 -3.79
N HIS A 116 38.74 30.08 -4.16
CA HIS A 116 38.10 29.71 -5.41
C HIS A 116 37.52 28.29 -5.33
N LEU A 117 36.65 27.99 -6.29
CA LEU A 117 36.11 26.66 -6.54
C LEU A 117 37.01 25.96 -7.57
N VAL A 118 37.28 24.69 -7.32
CA VAL A 118 38.11 23.87 -8.20
C VAL A 118 37.23 22.82 -8.88
N GLU A 119 37.39 22.76 -10.20
CA GLU A 119 36.69 21.80 -11.07
C GLU A 119 37.28 20.38 -10.94
N PRO A 120 36.51 19.33 -11.27
CA PRO A 120 36.99 17.95 -11.19
C PRO A 120 38.24 17.72 -12.03
N GLY A 121 39.14 16.86 -11.54
CA GLY A 121 40.39 16.53 -12.24
C GLY A 121 41.64 16.68 -11.37
N LEU A 122 42.80 16.65 -12.04
CA LEU A 122 44.11 16.83 -11.41
C LEU A 122 44.37 18.32 -11.19
N ASN A 123 44.53 18.69 -9.92
CA ASN A 123 44.75 20.07 -9.51
C ASN A 123 46.02 20.16 -8.66
N TRP A 124 46.59 21.36 -8.61
CA TRP A 124 47.78 21.64 -7.82
C TRP A 124 47.47 22.71 -6.78
N LYS A 125 47.88 22.47 -5.54
CA LYS A 125 47.79 23.44 -4.46
C LYS A 125 49.14 23.62 -3.76
N PRO A 126 49.45 24.84 -3.28
CA PRO A 126 50.57 25.04 -2.37
C PRO A 126 50.27 24.35 -1.03
N THR A 127 50.92 23.20 -0.80
CA THR A 127 50.86 22.46 0.47
C THR A 127 51.25 23.41 1.63
N PHE A 128 50.49 23.36 2.73
CA PHE A 128 50.53 24.24 3.93
C PHE A 128 49.77 25.58 3.89
N ILE A 129 49.43 26.10 2.71
CA ILE A 129 48.72 27.40 2.60
C ILE A 129 47.25 27.20 2.27
N ASP A 130 46.97 26.25 1.38
CA ASP A 130 45.63 25.99 0.86
C ASP A 130 45.07 24.67 1.41
N GLU A 131 43.92 24.74 2.06
CA GLU A 131 43.12 23.60 2.49
C GLU A 131 41.99 23.37 1.48
N VAL A 132 41.76 22.11 1.12
CA VAL A 132 40.79 21.74 0.09
C VAL A 132 39.80 20.77 0.70
N THR A 133 38.55 21.19 0.76
CA THR A 133 37.43 20.36 1.22
C THR A 133 36.60 19.94 0.00
N PRO A 134 36.64 18.64 -0.39
CA PRO A 134 35.81 18.15 -1.48
C PRO A 134 34.36 18.01 -0.99
N VAL A 135 33.43 18.60 -1.73
CA VAL A 135 31.98 18.50 -1.46
C VAL A 135 31.32 17.82 -2.64
N ASN A 136 30.58 16.74 -2.38
CA ASN A 136 29.83 16.05 -3.41
C ASN A 136 28.57 16.85 -3.81
N VAL A 137 28.49 17.26 -5.07
CA VAL A 137 27.39 18.07 -5.64
C VAL A 137 26.39 17.24 -6.47
N GLU A 138 26.75 15.99 -6.78
CA GLU A 138 25.91 15.07 -7.56
C GLU A 138 25.13 14.07 -6.71
N ALA A 139 25.63 13.77 -5.51
CA ALA A 139 24.95 12.88 -4.58
C ALA A 139 23.66 13.51 -4.07
N VAL A 140 22.56 12.77 -4.24
CA VAL A 140 21.30 13.03 -3.55
C VAL A 140 21.45 12.56 -2.11
N ARG A 141 21.18 13.46 -1.17
CA ARG A 141 21.21 13.17 0.25
C ARG A 141 19.78 13.12 0.77
N GLU A 142 19.53 12.20 1.68
CA GLU A 142 18.24 12.05 2.34
C GLU A 142 18.38 12.47 3.80
N LEU A 143 17.39 13.22 4.28
CA LEU A 143 17.29 13.65 5.65
C LEU A 143 15.92 13.23 6.19
N ALA A 144 15.92 12.32 7.16
CA ALA A 144 14.72 11.89 7.85
C ALA A 144 14.41 12.85 9.00
N ALA A 145 13.18 13.36 9.03
CA ALA A 145 12.59 14.08 10.15
C ALA A 145 11.43 13.26 10.70
N SER A 146 11.44 13.01 12.01
CA SER A 146 10.36 12.31 12.70
C SER A 146 10.06 12.95 14.03
N GLY A 147 8.79 12.92 14.42
CA GLY A 147 8.35 13.57 15.65
C GLY A 147 6.92 13.22 16.00
N VAL A 148 6.60 13.46 17.28
CA VAL A 148 5.22 13.46 17.77
C VAL A 148 4.73 14.91 17.73
N MET A 149 3.61 15.14 17.05
CA MET A 149 3.05 16.46 16.79
C MET A 149 1.55 16.48 17.07
N LEU A 150 1.03 17.68 17.32
CA LEU A 150 -0.39 17.93 17.53
C LEU A 150 -1.02 18.45 16.23
N THR A 151 -2.16 17.90 15.85
CA THR A 151 -2.96 18.34 14.72
C THR A 151 -3.90 19.49 15.11
N SER A 152 -4.60 20.08 14.14
CA SER A 152 -5.57 21.15 14.37
C SER A 152 -6.76 20.74 15.26
N ASP A 153 -7.07 19.45 15.30
CA ASP A 153 -8.15 18.84 16.09
C ASP A 153 -7.63 18.21 17.41
N GLU A 154 -6.50 18.69 17.92
CA GLU A 154 -5.89 18.29 19.20
C GLU A 154 -5.52 16.81 19.28
N ASN A 155 -5.36 16.14 18.14
CA ASN A 155 -4.94 14.75 18.09
C ASN A 155 -3.41 14.66 18.03
N VAL A 156 -2.86 13.71 18.78
CA VAL A 156 -1.43 13.43 18.79
C VAL A 156 -1.12 12.42 17.69
N VAL A 157 -0.23 12.79 16.77
CA VAL A 157 0.18 11.94 15.65
C VAL A 157 1.70 11.79 15.59
N ARG A 158 2.16 10.57 15.31
CA ARG A 158 3.57 10.34 14.94
C ARG A 158 3.71 10.49 13.44
N VAL A 159 4.58 11.42 13.04
CA VAL A 159 4.82 11.75 11.64
C VAL A 159 6.29 11.50 11.31
N GLU A 160 6.51 10.94 10.12
CA GLU A 160 7.84 10.69 9.56
C GLU A 160 7.89 11.27 8.14
N MET A 161 8.98 11.96 7.82
CA MET A 161 9.15 12.63 6.54
C MET A 161 10.60 12.56 6.10
N ASN A 162 10.82 12.24 4.83
CA ASN A 162 12.15 12.19 4.23
C ASN A 162 12.31 13.33 3.23
N VAL A 163 13.32 14.15 3.43
CA VAL A 163 13.66 15.25 2.54
C VAL A 163 14.86 14.85 1.68
N GLN A 164 14.70 14.90 0.37
CA GLN A 164 15.75 14.68 -0.60
C GLN A 164 16.27 16.02 -1.10
N TYR A 165 17.58 16.24 -0.96
CA TYR A 165 18.23 17.46 -1.42
C TYR A 165 19.58 17.16 -2.07
N ARG A 166 20.08 18.13 -2.84
CA ARG A 166 21.46 18.09 -3.36
C ARG A 166 22.15 19.42 -3.14
N VAL A 167 23.47 19.40 -3.04
CA VAL A 167 24.29 20.60 -2.92
C VAL A 167 24.52 21.17 -4.32
N THR A 168 24.07 22.41 -4.56
CA THR A 168 24.25 23.11 -5.84
C THR A 168 25.42 24.08 -5.78
N ASP A 169 25.56 24.79 -4.66
CA ASP A 169 26.66 25.72 -4.41
C ASP A 169 27.44 25.27 -3.16
N PRO A 170 28.61 24.63 -3.33
CA PRO A 170 29.40 24.12 -2.22
C PRO A 170 30.07 25.23 -1.41
N GLN A 171 30.24 26.45 -1.94
CA GLN A 171 30.74 27.59 -1.17
C GLN A 171 29.71 28.01 -0.12
N ARG A 172 28.47 28.24 -0.56
CA ARG A 172 27.38 28.63 0.35
C ARG A 172 27.03 27.53 1.35
N TYR A 173 27.10 26.28 0.92
CA TYR A 173 26.86 25.14 1.80
C TYR A 173 27.82 25.06 2.99
N LEU A 174 29.09 25.43 2.81
CA LEU A 174 30.09 25.38 3.89
C LEU A 174 30.16 26.67 4.72
N PHE A 175 29.84 27.83 4.15
CA PHE A 175 30.11 29.12 4.79
C PHE A 175 28.88 29.97 5.13
N SER A 176 27.69 29.67 4.58
CA SER A 176 26.49 30.45 4.92
C SER A 176 25.99 30.17 6.34
N VAL A 177 26.10 28.93 6.82
CA VAL A 177 25.60 28.47 8.13
C VAL A 177 26.59 27.51 8.76
N THR A 178 26.55 27.35 10.10
CA THR A 178 27.47 26.46 10.84
C THR A 178 27.37 25.01 10.41
N SER A 179 26.14 24.52 10.24
CA SER A 179 25.86 23.20 9.66
C SER A 179 24.60 23.28 8.82
N ALA A 180 24.76 23.12 7.50
CA ALA A 180 23.64 23.16 6.57
C ALA A 180 22.66 22.01 6.81
N ASP A 181 23.17 20.82 7.12
CA ASP A 181 22.34 19.64 7.33
C ASP A 181 21.46 19.77 8.58
N ASP A 182 22.00 20.27 9.70
CA ASP A 182 21.20 20.48 10.92
C ASP A 182 20.22 21.64 10.75
N SER A 183 20.64 22.73 10.09
CA SER A 183 19.75 23.85 9.80
C SER A 183 18.58 23.41 8.93
N LEU A 184 18.84 22.56 7.92
CA LEU A 184 17.81 21.95 7.09
C LEU A 184 16.90 21.04 7.93
N ARG A 185 17.47 20.23 8.84
CA ARG A 185 16.70 19.36 9.74
C ARG A 185 15.76 20.15 10.63
N GLN A 186 16.25 21.24 11.24
CA GLN A 186 15.46 22.11 12.11
C GLN A 186 14.39 22.87 11.32
N ALA A 187 14.73 23.40 10.14
CA ALA A 187 13.76 24.03 9.25
C ALA A 187 12.68 23.05 8.80
N THR A 188 13.06 21.80 8.52
CA THR A 188 12.14 20.72 8.15
C THR A 188 11.21 20.36 9.31
N ASP A 189 11.72 20.20 10.53
CA ASP A 189 10.89 19.92 11.72
C ASP A 189 9.93 21.07 12.03
N SER A 190 10.38 22.32 11.88
CA SER A 190 9.55 23.51 12.05
C SER A 190 8.45 23.61 10.99
N ALA A 191 8.79 23.43 9.71
CA ALA A 191 7.83 23.47 8.62
C ALA A 191 6.81 22.33 8.74
N LEU A 192 7.27 21.10 9.03
CA LEU A 192 6.40 19.95 9.25
C LEU A 192 5.44 20.20 10.42
N ARG A 193 5.94 20.68 11.57
CA ARG A 193 5.09 20.99 12.73
C ARG A 193 4.08 22.09 12.44
N GLY A 194 4.48 23.13 11.70
CA GLY A 194 3.59 24.21 11.27
C GLY A 194 2.49 23.74 10.32
N VAL A 195 2.80 22.85 9.38
CA VAL A 195 1.83 22.31 8.42
C VAL A 195 0.89 21.30 9.08
N ILE A 196 1.41 20.38 9.90
CA ILE A 196 0.59 19.39 10.62
C ILE A 196 -0.41 20.08 11.57
N GLY A 197 0.00 21.18 12.22
CA GLY A 197 -0.90 21.97 13.07
C GLY A 197 -2.03 22.68 12.30
N LYS A 198 -1.92 22.89 10.98
CA LYS A 198 -2.97 23.49 10.15
C LYS A 198 -4.02 22.46 9.68
N TYR A 199 -3.74 21.16 9.81
CA TYR A 199 -4.56 20.08 9.28
C TYR A 199 -5.16 19.20 10.37
N THR A 200 -6.32 18.60 10.09
CA THR A 200 -6.96 17.62 10.96
C THR A 200 -6.35 16.23 10.74
N MET A 201 -6.45 15.37 11.76
CA MET A 201 -5.92 14.00 11.72
C MET A 201 -6.47 13.19 10.54
N ASP A 202 -7.78 13.24 10.30
CA ASP A 202 -8.44 12.53 9.19
C ASP A 202 -7.83 12.91 7.83
N ARG A 203 -7.56 14.21 7.61
CA ARG A 203 -6.97 14.70 6.37
C ARG A 203 -5.52 14.27 6.21
N ILE A 204 -4.78 14.13 7.30
CA ILE A 204 -3.39 13.64 7.30
C ILE A 204 -3.33 12.14 6.96
N LEU A 205 -4.30 11.35 7.42
CA LEU A 205 -4.34 9.90 7.19
C LEU A 205 -4.90 9.47 5.83
N THR A 206 -5.75 10.31 5.22
CA THR A 206 -6.46 9.97 3.97
C THR A 206 -5.81 10.63 2.75
N GLU A 207 -6.48 11.60 2.14
CA GLU A 207 -6.17 12.19 0.84
C GLU A 207 -5.24 13.41 0.93
N GLY A 208 -5.05 13.96 2.14
CA GLY A 208 -4.26 15.17 2.33
C GLY A 208 -2.76 14.98 2.16
N ARG A 209 -2.24 13.76 2.00
CA ARG A 209 -0.79 13.51 1.91
C ARG A 209 -0.10 14.31 0.78
N THR A 210 -0.72 14.38 -0.39
CA THR A 210 -0.15 15.13 -1.53
C THR A 210 -0.15 16.63 -1.25
N VAL A 211 -1.22 17.13 -0.61
CA VAL A 211 -1.36 18.54 -0.23
C VAL A 211 -0.35 18.91 0.85
N ILE A 212 -0.22 18.07 1.89
CA ILE A 212 0.74 18.24 2.98
C ILE A 212 2.17 18.24 2.43
N ARG A 213 2.50 17.33 1.50
CA ARG A 213 3.80 17.32 0.83
C ARG A 213 4.07 18.65 0.13
N SER A 214 3.15 19.12 -0.71
CA SER A 214 3.30 20.37 -1.45
C SER A 214 3.39 21.59 -0.53
N ASP A 215 2.59 21.64 0.52
CA ASP A 215 2.57 22.75 1.47
C ASP A 215 3.81 22.75 2.35
N THR A 216 4.26 21.58 2.79
CA THR A 216 5.50 21.45 3.58
C THR A 216 6.70 21.80 2.74
N GLN A 217 6.74 21.40 1.47
CA GLN A 217 7.77 21.83 0.54
C GLN A 217 7.78 23.36 0.40
N ARG A 218 6.63 23.99 0.18
CA ARG A 218 6.53 25.46 0.06
C ARG A 218 6.98 26.18 1.33
N GLU A 219 6.49 25.74 2.49
CA GLU A 219 6.83 26.32 3.79
C GLU A 219 8.33 26.12 4.11
N LEU A 220 8.87 24.95 3.79
CA LEU A 220 10.30 24.65 3.94
C LEU A 220 11.14 25.56 3.04
N GLU A 221 10.77 25.70 1.76
CA GLU A 221 11.45 26.58 0.81
C GLU A 221 11.43 28.05 1.26
N GLU A 222 10.31 28.52 1.79
CA GLU A 222 10.17 29.88 2.35
C GLU A 222 11.06 30.05 3.58
N THR A 223 11.11 29.04 4.46
CA THR A 223 11.92 29.04 5.68
C THR A 223 13.42 29.01 5.37
N ILE A 224 13.88 28.23 4.39
CA ILE A 224 15.32 28.10 4.07
C ILE A 224 15.85 29.25 3.19
N ARG A 225 14.99 29.94 2.45
CA ARG A 225 15.36 31.03 1.53
C ARG A 225 16.28 32.09 2.15
N PRO A 226 16.01 32.66 3.34
CA PRO A 226 16.90 33.67 3.93
C PRO A 226 18.30 33.13 4.27
N TYR A 227 18.43 31.85 4.61
CA TYR A 227 19.71 31.24 5.03
C TYR A 227 20.67 30.99 3.86
N ASN A 228 20.19 31.00 2.61
CA ASN A 228 21.02 30.87 1.39
C ASN A 228 22.06 29.73 1.49
N MET A 229 21.62 28.54 1.86
CA MET A 229 22.48 27.40 2.21
C MET A 229 23.11 26.67 1.00
N GLY A 230 22.85 27.13 -0.24
CA GLY A 230 23.41 26.52 -1.45
C GLY A 230 22.89 25.12 -1.78
N ILE A 231 21.78 24.69 -1.15
CA ILE A 231 21.11 23.42 -1.39
C ILE A 231 19.89 23.63 -2.29
N THR A 232 19.61 22.65 -3.14
CA THR A 232 18.36 22.57 -3.90
C THR A 232 17.56 21.38 -3.38
N LEU A 233 16.30 21.65 -3.02
CA LEU A 233 15.34 20.63 -2.62
C LEU A 233 14.87 19.88 -3.87
N LEU A 234 14.98 18.55 -3.86
CA LEU A 234 14.52 17.72 -4.97
C LEU A 234 13.10 17.22 -4.70
N ASP A 235 12.92 16.62 -3.53
CA ASP A 235 11.63 16.09 -3.14
C ASP A 235 11.46 16.02 -1.62
N VAL A 236 10.21 16.04 -1.17
CA VAL A 236 9.79 15.79 0.20
C VAL A 236 8.81 14.62 0.18
N ASN A 237 9.18 13.52 0.83
CA ASN A 237 8.33 12.34 0.92
C ASN A 237 7.72 12.21 2.31
N PHE A 238 6.40 12.32 2.39
CA PHE A 238 5.64 12.14 3.62
C PHE A 238 5.32 10.65 3.85
N GLN A 239 5.77 10.09 4.95
CA GLN A 239 5.44 8.72 5.35
C GLN A 239 4.12 8.70 6.14
N ALA A 240 3.42 7.57 6.12
CA ALA A 240 2.10 7.45 6.72
C ALA A 240 2.14 7.76 8.22
N ALA A 241 1.41 8.80 8.64
CA ALA A 241 1.26 9.12 10.05
C ALA A 241 0.47 8.00 10.75
N ARG A 242 0.82 7.70 12.00
CA ARG A 242 0.12 6.70 12.81
C ARG A 242 -0.32 7.29 14.14
N PRO A 243 -1.56 7.01 14.60
CA PRO A 243 -1.96 7.29 15.98
C PRO A 243 -1.08 6.51 16.97
N PRO A 244 -0.87 7.04 18.20
CA PRO A 244 -0.24 6.27 19.26
C PRO A 244 -1.11 5.06 19.62
N GLU A 245 -0.48 3.95 20.01
CA GLU A 245 -1.20 2.70 20.28
C GLU A 245 -2.19 2.83 21.45
N GLU A 246 -1.91 3.75 22.37
CA GLU A 246 -2.70 4.02 23.59
C GLU A 246 -4.16 4.40 23.30
N VAL A 247 -4.43 5.11 22.18
CA VAL A 247 -5.77 5.62 21.86
C VAL A 247 -6.48 4.81 20.78
N LYS A 248 -5.79 3.87 20.14
CA LYS A 248 -6.32 3.15 18.97
C LYS A 248 -7.67 2.47 19.25
N ALA A 249 -7.82 1.81 20.40
CA ALA A 249 -9.05 1.10 20.75
C ALA A 249 -10.28 2.03 20.86
N ALA A 250 -10.10 3.24 21.41
CA ALA A 250 -11.19 4.22 21.53
C ALA A 250 -11.58 4.81 20.16
N PHE A 251 -10.60 5.00 19.27
CA PHE A 251 -10.86 5.44 17.90
C PHE A 251 -11.59 4.37 17.09
N ASP A 252 -11.14 3.12 17.18
CA ASP A 252 -11.78 2.00 16.49
C ASP A 252 -13.24 1.86 16.96
N ASP A 253 -13.52 2.07 18.25
CA ASP A 253 -14.88 2.07 18.81
C ASP A 253 -15.74 3.25 18.30
N ALA A 254 -15.19 4.47 18.25
CA ALA A 254 -15.90 5.63 17.72
C ALA A 254 -16.22 5.49 16.22
N ILE A 255 -15.31 4.90 15.44
CA ILE A 255 -15.54 4.60 14.02
C ILE A 255 -16.64 3.53 13.88
N ALA A 256 -16.56 2.45 14.66
CA ALA A 256 -17.58 1.40 14.67
C ALA A 256 -18.96 1.95 15.04
N ALA A 257 -19.04 2.82 16.06
CA ALA A 257 -20.28 3.48 16.46
C ALA A 257 -20.88 4.34 15.33
N ARG A 258 -20.05 5.12 14.63
CA ARG A 258 -20.47 5.94 13.49
C ARG A 258 -20.92 5.08 12.30
N GLU A 259 -20.21 3.99 12.02
CA GLU A 259 -20.61 3.06 10.96
C GLU A 259 -21.94 2.38 11.29
N ASN A 260 -22.14 1.96 12.55
CA ASN A 260 -23.40 1.41 13.04
C ASN A 260 -24.54 2.42 12.92
N GLU A 261 -24.32 3.69 13.30
CA GLU A 261 -25.31 4.77 13.13
C GLU A 261 -25.74 4.89 11.66
N GLN A 262 -24.77 4.99 10.75
CA GLN A 262 -25.04 5.08 9.31
C GLN A 262 -25.69 3.81 8.76
N GLN A 263 -25.41 2.64 9.33
CA GLN A 263 -26.09 1.39 8.99
C GLN A 263 -27.55 1.43 9.44
N TYR A 264 -27.84 1.85 10.68
CA TYR A 264 -29.20 1.95 11.22
C TYR A 264 -30.05 2.95 10.45
N ILE A 265 -29.48 4.10 10.07
CA ILE A 265 -30.18 5.09 9.23
C ILE A 265 -30.54 4.47 7.89
N ARG A 266 -29.60 3.79 7.22
CA ARG A 266 -29.84 3.15 5.93
C ARG A 266 -30.86 2.01 6.01
N GLU A 267 -30.84 1.23 7.09
CA GLU A 267 -31.82 0.17 7.31
C GLU A 267 -33.23 0.75 7.56
N ALA A 268 -33.33 1.83 8.33
CA ALA A 268 -34.59 2.54 8.55
C ALA A 268 -35.14 3.13 7.25
N GLU A 269 -34.29 3.77 6.44
CA GLU A 269 -34.67 4.26 5.12
C GLU A 269 -35.11 3.13 4.20
N ALA A 270 -34.38 2.02 4.15
CA ALA A 270 -34.76 0.84 3.37
C ALA A 270 -36.13 0.29 3.80
N TYR A 271 -36.38 0.20 5.10
CA TYR A 271 -37.66 -0.25 5.64
C TYR A 271 -38.82 0.66 5.23
N THR A 272 -38.65 1.99 5.35
CA THR A 272 -39.68 2.95 4.91
C THR A 272 -39.94 2.86 3.40
N ASN A 273 -38.88 2.74 2.61
CA ASN A 273 -38.94 2.58 1.16
C ASN A 273 -39.54 1.23 0.73
N GLU A 274 -39.50 0.20 1.58
CA GLU A 274 -40.19 -1.07 1.31
C GLU A 274 -41.67 -1.01 1.69
N VAL A 275 -41.99 -0.51 2.89
CA VAL A 275 -43.35 -0.56 3.44
C VAL A 275 -44.29 0.38 2.69
N GLN A 276 -43.86 1.61 2.38
CA GLN A 276 -44.74 2.61 1.77
C GLN A 276 -45.24 2.19 0.37
N PRO A 277 -44.40 1.72 -0.58
CA PRO A 277 -44.87 1.28 -1.88
C PRO A 277 -45.68 -0.01 -1.81
N ARG A 278 -45.34 -0.94 -0.90
CA ARG A 278 -46.14 -2.17 -0.70
C ARG A 278 -47.54 -1.85 -0.20
N ALA A 279 -47.66 -0.94 0.78
CA ALA A 279 -48.95 -0.48 1.28
C ALA A 279 -49.76 0.24 0.19
N ASN A 280 -49.14 1.15 -0.56
CA ASN A 280 -49.79 1.85 -1.67
C ASN A 280 -50.24 0.88 -2.78
N GLY A 281 -49.41 -0.12 -3.10
CA GLY A 281 -49.74 -1.16 -4.08
C GLY A 281 -50.90 -2.06 -3.64
N GLN A 282 -50.96 -2.40 -2.35
CA GLN A 282 -52.10 -3.12 -1.78
C GLN A 282 -53.38 -2.28 -1.80
N ALA A 283 -53.30 -1.01 -1.40
CA ALA A 283 -54.44 -0.09 -1.45
C ALA A 283 -54.98 0.07 -2.88
N GLN A 284 -54.09 0.27 -3.86
CA GLN A 284 -54.47 0.37 -5.26
C GLN A 284 -55.10 -0.93 -5.77
N ARG A 285 -54.54 -2.09 -5.41
CA ARG A 285 -55.11 -3.39 -5.79
C ARG A 285 -56.54 -3.55 -5.28
N ILE A 286 -56.80 -3.24 -4.01
CA ILE A 286 -58.14 -3.32 -3.42
C ILE A 286 -59.12 -2.39 -4.15
N LEU A 287 -58.68 -1.17 -4.50
CA LEU A 287 -59.51 -0.23 -5.27
C LEU A 287 -59.82 -0.75 -6.67
N GLU A 288 -58.84 -1.32 -7.38
CA GLU A 288 -59.08 -1.87 -8.71
C GLU A 288 -59.93 -3.15 -8.67
N GLU A 289 -59.75 -4.02 -7.67
CA GLU A 289 -60.63 -5.18 -7.45
C GLU A 289 -62.07 -4.76 -7.18
N ALA A 290 -62.28 -3.73 -6.35
CA ALA A 290 -63.61 -3.19 -6.07
C ALA A 290 -64.26 -2.57 -7.34
N ARG A 291 -63.48 -1.87 -8.17
CA ARG A 291 -63.97 -1.33 -9.45
C ARG A 291 -64.27 -2.42 -10.46
N ALA A 292 -63.43 -3.46 -10.53
CA ALA A 292 -63.65 -4.62 -11.39
C ALA A 292 -64.94 -5.34 -10.98
N TYR A 293 -65.14 -5.60 -9.68
CA TYR A 293 -66.36 -6.20 -9.15
C TYR A 293 -67.60 -5.35 -9.49
N ARG A 294 -67.56 -4.04 -9.21
CA ARG A 294 -68.66 -3.13 -9.55
C ARG A 294 -69.01 -3.19 -11.04
N THR A 295 -68.00 -3.14 -11.90
CA THR A 295 -68.19 -3.15 -13.35
C THR A 295 -68.73 -4.50 -13.81
N GLN A 296 -68.21 -5.61 -13.28
CA GLN A 296 -68.72 -6.96 -13.52
C GLN A 296 -70.19 -7.06 -13.16
N THR A 297 -70.60 -6.64 -11.96
CA THR A 297 -72.00 -6.70 -11.53
C THR A 297 -72.91 -5.86 -12.42
N ILE A 298 -72.47 -4.66 -12.82
CA ILE A 298 -73.24 -3.80 -13.73
C ILE A 298 -73.39 -4.47 -15.10
N LEU A 299 -72.31 -5.00 -15.67
CA LEU A 299 -72.32 -5.65 -16.97
C LEU A 299 -73.12 -6.96 -16.96
N GLU A 300 -73.04 -7.74 -15.88
CA GLU A 300 -73.83 -8.95 -15.69
C GLU A 300 -75.32 -8.61 -15.64
N ALA A 301 -75.72 -7.64 -14.82
CA ALA A 301 -77.11 -7.16 -14.75
C ALA A 301 -77.60 -6.61 -16.11
N GLN A 302 -76.78 -5.84 -16.82
CA GLN A 302 -77.11 -5.36 -18.18
C GLN A 302 -77.26 -6.52 -19.17
N GLY A 303 -76.38 -7.52 -19.08
CA GLY A 303 -76.43 -8.73 -19.90
C GLY A 303 -77.70 -9.56 -19.65
N GLU A 304 -78.10 -9.71 -18.39
CA GLU A 304 -79.35 -10.36 -17.99
C GLU A 304 -80.57 -9.60 -18.50
N VAL A 305 -80.62 -8.27 -18.34
CA VAL A 305 -81.70 -7.42 -18.87
C VAL A 305 -81.78 -7.52 -20.39
N ALA A 306 -80.64 -7.49 -21.09
CA ALA A 306 -80.59 -7.64 -22.55
C ALA A 306 -81.06 -9.02 -23.00
N ARG A 307 -80.71 -10.10 -22.28
CA ARG A 307 -81.23 -11.45 -22.53
C ARG A 307 -82.74 -11.50 -22.31
N PHE A 308 -83.23 -10.97 -21.20
CA PHE A 308 -84.66 -10.93 -20.90
C PHE A 308 -85.46 -10.14 -21.94
N ALA A 309 -84.96 -8.97 -22.35
CA ALA A 309 -85.60 -8.13 -23.37
C ALA A 309 -85.76 -8.84 -24.73
N LYS A 310 -84.81 -9.71 -25.09
CA LYS A 310 -84.89 -10.53 -26.31
C LYS A 310 -85.90 -11.68 -26.19
N ILE A 311 -86.05 -12.28 -25.00
CA ILE A 311 -86.97 -13.41 -24.77
C ILE A 311 -88.43 -12.94 -24.61
N LEU A 312 -88.65 -11.76 -24.03
CA LEU A 312 -89.99 -11.22 -23.75
C LEU A 312 -90.97 -11.19 -24.96
N PRO A 313 -90.59 -10.76 -26.17
CA PRO A 313 -91.51 -10.79 -27.32
C PRO A 313 -91.86 -12.22 -27.75
N GLU A 314 -90.89 -13.15 -27.71
CA GLU A 314 -91.12 -14.56 -28.04
C GLU A 314 -92.08 -15.21 -27.03
N TYR A 315 -91.88 -14.90 -25.75
CA TYR A 315 -92.76 -15.36 -24.67
C TYR A 315 -94.20 -14.85 -24.82
N LYS A 316 -94.38 -13.58 -25.23
CA LYS A 316 -95.70 -13.00 -25.50
C LYS A 316 -96.40 -13.64 -26.70
N ALA A 317 -95.64 -14.11 -27.70
CA ALA A 317 -96.20 -14.75 -28.89
C ALA A 317 -96.68 -16.19 -28.62
N ALA A 318 -95.95 -16.96 -27.81
CA ALA A 318 -96.30 -18.35 -27.48
C ALA A 318 -95.87 -18.73 -26.04
N PRO A 319 -96.75 -18.63 -25.04
CA PRO A 319 -96.36 -18.74 -23.63
C PRO A 319 -96.11 -20.16 -23.13
N GLU A 320 -96.81 -21.18 -23.66
CA GLU A 320 -96.65 -22.57 -23.17
C GLU A 320 -95.34 -23.21 -23.67
N ILE A 321 -95.06 -23.10 -24.97
CA ILE A 321 -93.89 -23.74 -25.60
C ILE A 321 -92.57 -23.11 -25.12
N THR A 322 -92.55 -21.79 -24.90
CA THR A 322 -91.35 -21.10 -24.40
C THR A 322 -91.02 -21.49 -22.95
N ARG A 323 -92.02 -21.73 -22.09
CA ARG A 323 -91.81 -22.22 -20.72
C ARG A 323 -91.22 -23.63 -20.71
N GLU A 324 -91.82 -24.54 -21.46
CA GLU A 324 -91.34 -25.92 -21.54
C GLU A 324 -89.91 -25.99 -22.07
N ARG A 325 -89.60 -25.20 -23.10
CA ARG A 325 -88.24 -25.10 -23.65
C ARG A 325 -87.24 -24.57 -22.62
N LEU A 326 -87.53 -23.45 -21.96
CA LEU A 326 -86.65 -22.89 -20.92
C LEU A 326 -86.45 -23.88 -19.76
N TYR A 327 -87.49 -24.60 -19.35
CA TYR A 327 -87.38 -25.62 -18.32
C TYR A 327 -86.48 -26.78 -18.74
N ILE A 328 -86.64 -27.31 -19.95
CA ILE A 328 -85.81 -28.40 -20.46
C ILE A 328 -84.35 -27.93 -20.61
N GLU A 329 -84.09 -26.74 -21.17
CA GLU A 329 -82.73 -26.19 -21.33
C GLU A 329 -82.05 -25.91 -19.98
N THR A 330 -82.78 -25.34 -19.02
CA THR A 330 -82.24 -25.12 -17.66
C THR A 330 -81.97 -26.44 -16.96
N MET A 331 -82.89 -27.40 -17.07
CA MET A 331 -82.72 -28.73 -16.50
C MET A 331 -81.55 -29.46 -17.16
N GLU A 332 -81.37 -29.39 -18.48
CA GLU A 332 -80.21 -29.92 -19.19
C GLU A 332 -78.91 -29.29 -18.68
N LYS A 333 -78.88 -27.96 -18.52
CA LYS A 333 -77.70 -27.24 -18.00
C LYS A 333 -77.38 -27.60 -16.55
N VAL A 334 -78.37 -27.67 -15.66
CA VAL A 334 -78.13 -28.10 -14.28
C VAL A 334 -77.70 -29.57 -14.24
N LEU A 335 -78.43 -30.44 -14.95
CA LEU A 335 -78.17 -31.88 -14.96
C LEU A 335 -76.85 -32.27 -15.64
N SER A 336 -76.31 -31.44 -16.53
CA SER A 336 -74.95 -31.62 -17.09
C SER A 336 -73.85 -31.22 -16.12
N HIS A 337 -74.10 -30.26 -15.21
CA HIS A 337 -73.13 -29.84 -14.19
C HIS A 337 -73.25 -30.66 -12.90
N THR A 338 -74.36 -31.36 -12.67
CA THR A 338 -74.51 -32.30 -11.54
C THR A 338 -74.12 -33.71 -11.95
N ARG A 339 -73.21 -34.33 -11.20
CA ARG A 339 -72.85 -35.75 -11.40
C ARG A 339 -74.05 -36.64 -11.05
N LYS A 340 -74.60 -37.34 -12.05
CA LYS A 340 -75.75 -38.24 -11.87
C LYS A 340 -75.30 -39.60 -11.31
N VAL A 341 -75.98 -40.09 -10.28
CA VAL A 341 -75.85 -41.46 -9.77
C VAL A 341 -77.15 -42.19 -10.05
N LEU A 342 -77.12 -43.24 -10.86
CA LEU A 342 -78.28 -44.05 -11.22
C LEU A 342 -78.32 -45.30 -10.33
N VAL A 343 -79.41 -45.46 -9.56
CA VAL A 343 -79.65 -46.66 -8.75
C VAL A 343 -80.78 -47.46 -9.42
N ASN A 344 -80.50 -48.70 -9.83
CA ASN A 344 -81.47 -49.59 -10.45
C ASN A 344 -81.98 -50.60 -9.42
N ASP A 345 -83.25 -50.52 -9.04
CA ASP A 345 -83.87 -51.29 -7.94
C ASP A 345 -84.40 -52.67 -8.36
N LYS A 346 -83.74 -53.35 -9.30
CA LYS A 346 -84.08 -54.74 -9.66
C LYS A 346 -82.83 -55.58 -9.88
N GLY A 347 -82.44 -56.29 -8.82
CA GLY A 347 -81.46 -57.37 -8.82
C GLY A 347 -80.07 -56.90 -8.42
N GLY A 348 -79.57 -57.44 -7.30
CA GLY A 348 -78.39 -56.98 -6.56
C GLY A 348 -77.21 -56.56 -7.42
N ASN A 349 -76.84 -55.28 -7.30
CA ASN A 349 -75.58 -54.75 -7.80
C ASN A 349 -74.95 -53.90 -6.68
N LEU A 350 -73.66 -54.16 -6.44
CA LEU A 350 -72.83 -53.48 -5.45
C LEU A 350 -72.91 -51.96 -5.61
N MET A 351 -73.23 -51.26 -4.52
CA MET A 351 -73.12 -49.82 -4.42
C MET A 351 -71.63 -49.43 -4.48
N VAL A 352 -71.09 -49.34 -5.69
CA VAL A 352 -69.76 -48.76 -5.92
C VAL A 352 -69.92 -47.26 -5.86
N LEU A 353 -69.83 -46.73 -4.65
CA LEU A 353 -69.55 -45.32 -4.43
C LEU A 353 -68.09 -45.09 -4.86
N PRO A 354 -67.81 -44.29 -5.91
CA PRO A 354 -66.44 -43.96 -6.27
C PRO A 354 -65.91 -42.93 -5.25
N LEU A 355 -65.55 -43.40 -4.05
CA LEU A 355 -64.85 -42.60 -3.04
C LEU A 355 -63.52 -42.05 -3.59
N ASP A 356 -62.88 -42.76 -4.53
CA ASP A 356 -61.62 -42.32 -5.17
C ASP A 356 -61.79 -41.07 -6.06
N GLN A 357 -62.98 -40.85 -6.66
CA GLN A 357 -63.25 -39.63 -7.44
C GLN A 357 -63.78 -38.47 -6.59
N MET A 358 -64.30 -38.72 -5.38
CA MET A 358 -64.62 -37.64 -4.43
C MET A 358 -63.37 -37.07 -3.76
N LEU A 359 -62.37 -37.92 -3.43
CA LEU A 359 -61.10 -37.46 -2.84
C LEU A 359 -60.15 -36.82 -3.88
N LYS A 360 -60.16 -37.25 -5.14
CA LYS A 360 -59.40 -36.57 -6.21
C LYS A 360 -59.91 -35.16 -6.54
N GLY A 361 -61.16 -34.84 -6.24
CA GLY A 361 -61.70 -33.48 -6.37
C GLY A 361 -61.31 -32.55 -5.22
N ALA A 362 -61.04 -33.11 -4.03
CA ALA A 362 -60.50 -32.33 -2.90
C ALA A 362 -58.98 -32.09 -3.03
N ASN A 363 -58.28 -32.93 -3.80
CA ASN A 363 -56.85 -32.83 -4.08
C ASN A 363 -56.53 -32.66 -5.58
N ALA A 364 -57.35 -31.91 -6.30
CA ALA A 364 -56.95 -31.37 -7.60
C ALA A 364 -56.27 -30.01 -7.37
N PRO A 365 -54.98 -29.83 -7.70
CA PRO A 365 -54.33 -28.54 -7.58
C PRO A 365 -55.07 -27.56 -8.48
N ALA A 366 -55.36 -26.37 -7.94
CA ALA A 366 -55.79 -25.22 -8.71
C ALA A 366 -54.74 -24.97 -9.82
N ALA A 367 -55.04 -25.44 -11.02
CA ALA A 367 -54.30 -25.08 -12.22
C ALA A 367 -54.54 -23.59 -12.43
N LYS A 368 -53.49 -22.82 -12.16
CA LYS A 368 -53.35 -21.43 -12.60
C LYS A 368 -53.65 -21.37 -14.09
N ASP A 369 -54.70 -20.64 -14.43
CA ASP A 369 -54.94 -20.19 -15.78
C ASP A 369 -53.90 -19.10 -16.08
N SER A 370 -52.84 -19.49 -16.80
CA SER A 370 -51.82 -18.58 -17.33
C SER A 370 -51.82 -18.70 -18.84
N THR A 371 -52.71 -17.94 -19.49
CA THR A 371 -52.59 -17.64 -20.92
C THR A 371 -52.75 -16.14 -21.15
N ALA A 372 -51.64 -15.42 -21.04
CA ALA A 372 -51.42 -14.19 -21.80
C ALA A 372 -49.92 -13.99 -22.05
N ASN A 373 -49.54 -14.17 -23.32
CA ASN A 373 -48.42 -13.52 -24.00
C ASN A 373 -47.00 -13.89 -23.58
N ASN A 374 -46.52 -14.99 -24.16
CA ASN A 374 -45.10 -15.18 -24.44
C ASN A 374 -44.77 -14.50 -25.79
N LEU A 375 -44.31 -13.26 -25.74
CA LEU A 375 -43.46 -12.68 -26.79
C LEU A 375 -42.14 -12.28 -26.13
N LEU A 376 -41.06 -12.56 -26.85
CA LEU A 376 -39.66 -12.18 -26.60
C LEU A 376 -38.77 -13.16 -25.82
N ARG A 377 -38.38 -14.18 -26.59
CA ARG A 377 -37.07 -14.86 -26.60
C ARG A 377 -35.87 -13.94 -26.28
N LEU A 378 -35.05 -14.34 -25.31
CA LEU A 378 -33.58 -14.14 -25.26
C LEU A 378 -32.91 -15.45 -24.75
N PRO A 379 -31.65 -15.73 -25.15
CA PRO A 379 -31.08 -17.09 -25.20
C PRO A 379 -30.40 -17.55 -23.89
N PRO A 380 -30.05 -18.84 -23.75
CA PRO A 380 -29.50 -19.39 -22.50
C PRO A 380 -27.97 -19.28 -22.42
N ALA A 381 -27.47 -19.06 -21.20
CA ALA A 381 -26.07 -19.27 -20.84
C ALA A 381 -25.95 -20.51 -19.94
N SER A 382 -25.41 -21.57 -20.55
CA SER A 382 -24.45 -22.56 -20.05
C SER A 382 -24.35 -22.97 -18.56
N SER A 383 -24.15 -24.29 -18.43
CA SER A 383 -23.43 -25.06 -17.38
C SER A 383 -24.19 -25.31 -16.08
N SER A 384 -24.10 -26.45 -15.41
CA SER A 384 -23.55 -27.79 -15.67
C SER A 384 -24.00 -28.63 -14.47
N SER A 385 -24.25 -29.91 -14.71
CA SER A 385 -24.48 -30.94 -13.70
C SER A 385 -23.45 -30.93 -12.56
N THR A 386 -23.88 -31.06 -11.29
CA THR A 386 -23.19 -31.91 -10.30
C THR A 386 -24.18 -32.32 -9.19
N SER A 387 -24.25 -33.64 -9.01
CA SER A 387 -24.86 -34.37 -7.90
C SER A 387 -24.18 -34.09 -6.57
N GLY A 388 -24.95 -33.89 -5.51
CA GLY A 388 -24.46 -33.88 -4.13
C GLY A 388 -25.58 -34.16 -3.14
N ALA A 389 -25.64 -35.40 -2.66
CA ALA A 389 -26.48 -35.77 -1.54
C ALA A 389 -25.95 -35.13 -0.24
N SER A 390 -26.81 -34.50 0.54
CA SER A 390 -26.70 -34.48 2.01
C SER A 390 -27.97 -33.93 2.66
N ASN A 391 -28.38 -34.62 3.72
CA ASN A 391 -29.45 -34.25 4.65
C ASN A 391 -29.36 -32.79 5.08
N THR A 392 -30.48 -32.07 4.97
CA THR A 392 -30.77 -30.95 5.87
C THR A 392 -32.24 -31.00 6.26
N SER A 393 -32.45 -31.11 7.57
CA SER A 393 -33.75 -31.00 8.23
C SER A 393 -34.39 -29.65 7.92
N SER A 394 -35.61 -29.67 7.41
CA SER A 394 -36.48 -28.50 7.29
C SER A 394 -36.81 -27.99 8.69
N THR A 395 -35.96 -27.11 9.21
CA THR A 395 -36.26 -26.35 10.43
C THR A 395 -37.13 -25.18 10.02
N SER A 396 -38.34 -25.14 10.59
CA SER A 396 -39.29 -24.08 10.31
C SER A 396 -38.75 -22.75 10.84
N GLN A 397 -39.04 -21.65 10.15
CA GLN A 397 -38.56 -20.31 10.51
C GLN A 397 -39.06 -19.82 11.89
N GLY A 398 -40.03 -20.52 12.49
CA GLY A 398 -40.46 -20.31 13.88
C GLY A 398 -39.42 -20.78 14.91
N ASP A 399 -38.75 -21.90 14.66
CA ASP A 399 -37.84 -22.54 15.63
C ASP A 399 -36.56 -21.72 15.87
N ILE A 400 -36.11 -20.95 14.87
CA ILE A 400 -34.90 -20.12 14.97
C ILE A 400 -35.13 -18.90 15.87
N MET A 401 -36.34 -18.33 15.86
CA MET A 401 -36.69 -17.20 16.72
C MET A 401 -36.87 -17.65 18.17
N ASP A 402 -37.46 -18.82 18.39
CA ASP A 402 -37.60 -19.39 19.73
C ASP A 402 -36.26 -19.86 20.31
N GLN A 403 -35.35 -20.40 19.49
CA GLN A 403 -33.97 -20.69 19.91
C GLN A 403 -33.18 -19.43 20.25
N ARG A 404 -33.35 -18.33 19.49
CA ARG A 404 -32.72 -17.04 19.84
C ARG A 404 -33.26 -16.48 21.15
N ARG A 405 -34.57 -16.60 21.38
CA ARG A 405 -35.21 -16.16 22.62
C ARG A 405 -34.73 -16.96 23.83
N ALA A 406 -34.58 -18.28 23.68
CA ALA A 406 -34.05 -19.15 24.74
C ALA A 406 -32.56 -18.86 25.04
N ASN A 407 -31.75 -18.61 24.01
CA ASN A 407 -30.33 -18.28 24.21
C ASN A 407 -30.11 -16.87 24.80
N ALA A 408 -30.97 -15.90 24.46
CA ALA A 408 -30.93 -14.57 25.09
C ALA A 408 -31.23 -14.63 26.59
N GLN A 409 -32.27 -15.39 26.98
CA GLN A 409 -32.60 -15.57 28.40
C GLN A 409 -31.49 -16.30 29.17
N ARG A 410 -30.76 -17.22 28.53
CA ARG A 410 -29.66 -17.95 29.18
C ARG A 410 -28.45 -17.07 29.49
N ASN A 411 -28.20 -16.04 28.68
CA ASN A 411 -27.11 -15.09 28.91
C ASN A 411 -27.42 -14.07 30.01
N ASP A 412 -28.69 -13.73 30.23
CA ASP A 412 -29.08 -12.79 31.29
C ASP A 412 -28.92 -13.40 32.70
N TYR A 413 -29.11 -14.71 32.88
CA TYR A 413 -28.86 -15.38 34.17
C TYR A 413 -27.37 -15.52 34.51
N GLN A 414 -26.48 -15.53 33.51
CA GLN A 414 -25.03 -15.58 33.74
C GLN A 414 -24.44 -14.19 34.09
N ARG A 415 -25.16 -13.09 33.82
CA ARG A 415 -24.72 -11.72 34.13
C ARG A 415 -25.17 -11.19 35.50
N GLN A 416 -26.07 -11.87 36.21
CA GLN A 416 -26.52 -11.45 37.55
C GLN A 416 -25.76 -12.12 38.71
N GLY A 417 -24.65 -12.79 38.42
CA GLY A 417 -23.83 -13.46 39.42
C GLY A 417 -22.35 -13.20 39.27
N GLU A 418 -21.93 -11.92 39.33
CA GLU A 418 -20.62 -11.49 39.86
C GLU A 418 -20.76 -10.13 40.54
#